data_AF-A0A242A511-F1
#
_entry.id   AF-A0A242A511-F1
#
_cell.length_a   1.000
_cell.length_b   1.000
_cell.length_c   1.000
_cell.angle_alpha   90.00
_cell.angle_beta   90.00
_cell.angle_gamma   90.00
#
_symmetry.space_group_name_H-M   'P 1'
#
loop_
_entity.id
_entity.type
_entity.pdbx_description
1 polymer ?
#
loop_
_entity_poly.entity_id
_entity_poly.type
_entity_poly.pdbx_seq_one_letter_code
_entity_poly.pdbx_strand_id
1 'polypeptide(L)'
;MGQIILNVVGLFSMILLGYGMKRMGLLSKADGSILSKIILNVTLPAAIILNLAQMEVQASALSLILIAVVITIGQIVIAYWMTRKDSNPLQQFAMYCGSGFNIGNFAIPFAQSFYPLGIPLISLFDMGNSIMLAGGTTVLIEYILKKRTTFEPGKILLNLLRSPTFTVYLVMLIVRSIDWQLPTAFLGLVQPIGLANTFLSMFMIGLFLDFRLPKHTTKTVINILVLRLSCFSCFIYCRYRL
;
A
#
# COMPACT_ATOMS: atom_id res chain seq x y z
N MET A 1 15.92 20.23 8.66
CA MET A 1 16.37 19.62 7.37
C MET A 1 17.33 18.45 7.55
N GLY A 2 18.39 18.56 8.37
CA GLY A 2 19.36 17.45 8.57
C GLY A 2 18.73 16.12 9.01
N GLN A 3 17.84 16.13 10.00
CA GLN A 3 17.18 14.90 10.49
C GLN A 3 16.33 14.20 9.41
N ILE A 4 15.64 14.96 8.58
CA ILE A 4 14.80 14.42 7.49
C ILE A 4 15.69 13.72 6.47
N ILE A 5 16.80 14.35 6.08
CA ILE A 5 17.77 13.75 5.15
C ILE A 5 18.34 12.45 5.74
N LEU A 6 18.72 12.45 7.01
CA LEU A 6 19.23 11.25 7.68
C LEU A 6 18.20 10.12 7.71
N ASN A 7 16.92 10.42 7.99
CA ASN A 7 15.86 9.42 7.96
C ASN A 7 15.68 8.81 6.56
N VAL A 8 15.66 9.66 5.53
CA VAL A 8 15.54 9.22 4.13
C VAL A 8 16.74 8.37 3.73
N VAL A 9 17.96 8.80 4.05
CA VAL A 9 19.20 8.03 3.82
C VAL A 9 19.12 6.69 4.57
N GLY A 10 18.58 6.66 5.78
CA GLY A 10 18.33 5.43 6.54
C GLY A 10 17.41 4.46 5.79
N LEU A 11 16.27 4.93 5.29
CA LEU A 11 15.34 4.11 4.50
C LEU A 11 16.00 3.56 3.22
N PHE A 12 16.73 4.40 2.49
CA PHE A 12 17.49 3.94 1.31
C PHE A 12 18.58 2.95 1.68
N SER A 13 19.27 3.14 2.80
CA SER A 13 20.29 2.22 3.29
C SER A 13 19.73 0.84 3.57
N MET A 14 18.50 0.75 4.12
CA MET A 14 17.81 -0.54 4.33
C MET A 14 17.52 -1.26 3.00
N ILE A 15 17.11 -0.52 1.97
CA ILE A 15 16.89 -1.05 0.61
C ILE A 15 18.22 -1.56 0.03
N LEU A 16 19.27 -0.74 0.10
CA LEU A 16 20.60 -1.09 -0.42
C LEU A 16 21.19 -2.31 0.31
N LEU A 17 20.96 -2.42 1.63
CA LEU A 17 21.37 -3.58 2.41
C LEU A 17 20.68 -4.86 1.92
N GLY A 18 19.35 -4.84 1.73
CA GLY A 18 18.63 -5.98 1.18
C GLY A 18 19.12 -6.38 -0.21
N TYR A 19 19.32 -5.40 -1.09
CA TYR A 19 19.90 -5.64 -2.41
C TYR A 19 21.32 -6.24 -2.33
N GLY A 20 22.17 -5.70 -1.45
CA GLY A 20 23.53 -6.18 -1.20
C GLY A 20 23.56 -7.63 -0.73
N MET A 21 22.73 -7.98 0.26
CA MET A 21 22.62 -9.36 0.76
C MET A 21 22.18 -10.33 -0.32
N LYS A 22 21.25 -9.92 -1.20
CA LYS A 22 20.90 -10.72 -2.38
C LYS A 22 22.08 -10.88 -3.33
N ARG A 23 22.82 -9.80 -3.62
CA ARG A 23 23.95 -9.83 -4.57
C ARG A 23 25.12 -10.66 -4.06
N MET A 24 25.31 -10.73 -2.74
CA MET A 24 26.30 -11.59 -2.09
C MET A 24 25.87 -13.07 -2.04
N GLY A 25 24.65 -13.41 -2.46
CA GLY A 25 24.13 -14.77 -2.41
C GLY A 25 23.70 -15.26 -1.02
N LEU A 26 23.71 -14.38 0.00
CA LEU A 26 23.24 -14.71 1.34
C LEU A 26 21.72 -14.87 1.41
N LEU A 27 21.01 -14.11 0.58
CA LEU A 27 19.57 -14.16 0.45
C LEU A 27 19.17 -14.18 -1.03
N SER A 28 17.92 -14.52 -1.29
CA SER A 28 17.35 -14.63 -2.62
C SER A 28 16.07 -13.80 -2.75
N LYS A 29 15.56 -13.72 -3.98
CA LYS A 29 14.24 -13.14 -4.24
C LYS A 29 13.11 -13.93 -3.56
N ALA A 30 13.28 -15.24 -3.39
CA ALA A 30 12.27 -16.10 -2.73
C ALA A 30 12.15 -15.77 -1.24
N ASP A 31 13.26 -15.43 -0.57
CA ASP A 31 13.26 -14.99 0.83
C ASP A 31 12.49 -13.68 1.00
N GLY A 32 12.57 -12.78 0.01
CA GLY A 32 11.73 -11.59 -0.06
C GLY A 32 10.23 -11.92 -0.06
N SER A 33 9.81 -13.00 -0.72
CA SER A 33 8.42 -13.46 -0.72
C SER A 33 7.99 -14.02 0.64
N ILE A 34 8.89 -14.69 1.36
CA ILE A 34 8.64 -15.12 2.75
C ILE A 34 8.49 -13.90 3.65
N LEU A 35 9.39 -12.93 3.51
CA LEU A 35 9.36 -11.68 4.25
C LEU A 35 8.06 -10.91 3.99
N SER A 36 7.61 -10.84 2.74
CA SER A 36 6.32 -10.24 2.38
C SER A 36 5.14 -10.86 3.13
N LYS A 37 5.14 -12.19 3.34
CA LYS A 37 4.09 -12.86 4.11
C LYS A 37 4.15 -12.46 5.59
N ILE A 38 5.35 -12.43 6.18
CA ILE A 38 5.52 -11.98 7.56
C ILE A 38 5.01 -10.54 7.70
N ILE A 39 5.38 -9.67 6.76
CA ILE A 39 4.99 -8.27 6.81
C ILE A 39 3.46 -8.12 6.76
N LEU A 40 2.82 -8.68 5.74
CA LEU A 40 1.38 -8.52 5.52
C LEU A 40 0.50 -9.16 6.60
N ASN A 41 1.02 -10.17 7.30
CA ASN A 41 0.24 -10.89 8.32
C ASN A 41 0.60 -10.49 9.76
N VAL A 42 1.75 -9.84 9.98
CA VAL A 42 2.26 -9.59 11.34
C VAL A 42 2.66 -8.13 11.52
N THR A 43 3.71 -7.66 10.83
CA THR A 43 4.29 -6.35 11.16
C THR A 43 3.48 -5.18 10.63
N LEU A 44 2.87 -5.31 9.45
CA LEU A 44 2.00 -4.28 8.90
C LEU A 44 0.72 -4.12 9.76
N PRO A 45 -0.02 -5.21 10.09
CA PRO A 45 -1.12 -5.12 11.04
C PRO A 45 -0.72 -4.45 12.37
N ALA A 46 0.42 -4.82 12.95
CA ALA A 46 0.93 -4.18 14.16
C ALA A 46 1.21 -2.67 13.96
N ALA A 47 1.83 -2.28 12.84
CA ALA A 47 2.07 -0.88 12.52
C ALA A 47 0.78 -0.08 12.36
N ILE A 48 -0.26 -0.67 11.77
CA ILE A 48 -1.60 -0.05 11.64
C ILE A 48 -2.21 0.24 13.01
N ILE A 49 -2.12 -0.72 13.94
CA ILE A 49 -2.60 -0.52 15.32
C ILE A 49 -1.91 0.69 15.94
N LEU A 50 -0.58 0.78 15.83
CA LEU A 50 0.18 1.91 16.41
C LEU A 50 -0.18 3.24 15.74
N ASN A 51 -0.29 3.27 14.41
CA ASN A 51 -0.59 4.47 13.64
C ASN A 51 -1.99 5.03 13.93
N LEU A 52 -2.94 4.17 14.27
CA LEU A 52 -4.33 4.53 14.54
C LEU A 52 -4.67 4.60 16.02
N ALA A 53 -3.77 4.19 16.92
CA ALA A 53 -4.03 4.09 18.36
C ALA A 53 -4.52 5.40 19.00
N GLN A 54 -4.01 6.54 18.52
CA GLN A 54 -4.36 7.88 19.02
C GLN A 54 -5.25 8.66 18.04
N MET A 55 -5.74 8.02 16.97
CA MET A 55 -6.56 8.72 15.98
C MET A 55 -7.91 9.10 16.58
N GLU A 56 -8.32 10.35 16.38
CA GLU A 56 -9.70 10.79 16.61
C GLU A 56 -10.49 10.61 15.32
N VAL A 57 -11.63 9.91 15.40
CA VAL A 57 -12.48 9.66 14.23
C VAL A 57 -13.29 10.90 13.92
N GLN A 58 -12.82 11.71 12.97
CA GLN A 58 -13.59 12.82 12.42
C GLN A 58 -14.36 12.33 11.18
N ALA A 59 -15.67 12.62 11.11
CA ALA A 59 -16.51 12.18 10.00
C ALA A 59 -16.01 12.67 8.62
N SER A 60 -15.40 13.86 8.59
CA SER A 60 -14.77 14.41 7.38
C SER A 60 -13.58 13.56 6.90
N ALA A 61 -12.82 12.95 7.81
CA ALA A 61 -11.67 12.11 7.49
C ALA A 61 -12.08 10.74 6.93
N LEU A 62 -13.28 10.23 7.27
CA LEU A 62 -13.80 8.97 6.72
C LEU A 62 -14.02 9.01 5.21
N SER A 63 -14.26 10.22 4.65
CA SER A 63 -14.36 10.41 3.21
C SER A 63 -13.11 9.95 2.45
N LEU A 64 -11.94 9.93 3.10
CA LEU A 64 -10.67 9.47 2.51
C LEU A 64 -10.71 8.00 2.11
N ILE A 65 -11.48 7.16 2.82
CA ILE A 65 -11.66 5.74 2.48
C ILE A 65 -12.34 5.62 1.11
N LEU A 66 -13.44 6.34 0.91
CA LEU A 66 -14.18 6.35 -0.36
C LEU A 66 -13.35 6.96 -1.49
N ILE A 67 -12.66 8.06 -1.22
CA ILE A 67 -11.76 8.72 -2.18
C ILE A 67 -10.68 7.74 -2.64
N ALA A 68 -10.06 6.98 -1.73
CA ALA A 68 -9.04 6.00 -2.09
C ALA A 68 -9.58 4.93 -3.04
N VAL A 69 -10.78 4.41 -2.78
CA VAL A 69 -11.46 3.45 -3.67
C VAL A 69 -11.70 4.06 -5.05
N VAL A 70 -12.26 5.27 -5.11
CA VAL A 70 -12.55 5.96 -6.38
C VAL A 70 -11.27 6.24 -7.18
N ILE A 71 -10.21 6.73 -6.53
CA ILE A 71 -8.91 6.96 -7.16
C ILE A 71 -8.35 5.65 -7.73
N THR A 72 -8.40 4.57 -6.95
CA THR A 72 -7.90 3.26 -7.37
C THR A 72 -8.67 2.72 -8.58
N ILE A 73 -10.00 2.84 -8.59
CA ILE A 73 -10.84 2.48 -9.75
C ILE A 73 -10.48 3.34 -10.96
N GLY A 74 -10.36 4.65 -10.78
CA GLY A 74 -9.96 5.57 -11.84
C GLY A 74 -8.60 5.20 -12.46
N GLN A 75 -7.62 4.84 -11.64
CA GLN A 75 -6.32 4.37 -12.11
C GLN A 75 -6.40 3.06 -12.89
N ILE A 76 -7.22 2.09 -12.46
CA ILE A 76 -7.45 0.85 -13.20
C ILE A 76 -8.01 1.16 -14.59
N VAL A 77 -9.04 2.02 -14.65
CA VAL A 77 -9.65 2.43 -15.92
C VAL A 77 -8.62 3.14 -16.80
N ILE A 78 -7.90 4.14 -16.29
CA ILE A 78 -6.91 4.87 -17.09
C ILE A 78 -5.79 3.92 -17.57
N ALA A 79 -5.28 3.03 -16.72
CA ALA A 79 -4.26 2.05 -17.08
C ALA A 79 -4.75 1.10 -18.19
N TYR A 80 -6.01 0.66 -18.14
CA TYR A 80 -6.64 -0.11 -19.21
C TYR A 80 -6.67 0.68 -20.52
N TRP A 81 -7.15 1.94 -20.51
CA TRP A 81 -7.20 2.78 -21.70
C TRP A 81 -5.81 3.03 -22.32
N MET A 82 -4.80 3.24 -21.47
CA MET A 82 -3.41 3.42 -21.91
C MET A 82 -2.83 2.18 -22.59
N THR A 83 -3.29 0.98 -22.19
CA THR A 83 -2.77 -0.31 -22.67
C THR A 83 -3.77 -1.09 -23.54
N ARG A 84 -4.89 -0.47 -23.95
CA ARG A 84 -5.99 -1.14 -24.68
C ARG A 84 -5.58 -1.81 -26.00
N LYS A 85 -4.45 -1.39 -26.58
CA LYS A 85 -3.88 -1.95 -27.82
C LYS A 85 -2.86 -3.06 -27.56
N ASP A 86 -2.48 -3.26 -26.30
CA ASP A 86 -1.52 -4.26 -25.89
C ASP A 86 -2.20 -5.61 -25.58
N SER A 87 -1.40 -6.66 -25.34
CA SER A 87 -1.91 -7.99 -25.00
C SER A 87 -2.57 -8.03 -23.62
N ASN A 88 -3.53 -8.95 -23.41
CA ASN A 88 -4.23 -9.13 -22.13
C ASN A 88 -3.28 -9.26 -20.92
N PRO A 89 -2.14 -9.98 -20.99
CA PRO A 89 -1.18 -10.00 -19.89
C PRO A 89 -0.57 -8.62 -19.58
N LEU A 90 -0.26 -7.81 -20.58
CA LEU A 90 0.31 -6.47 -20.37
C LEU A 90 -0.73 -5.50 -19.82
N GLN A 91 -1.98 -5.60 -20.27
CA GLN A 91 -3.10 -4.85 -19.71
C GLN A 91 -3.32 -5.19 -18.24
N GLN A 92 -3.35 -6.49 -17.90
CA GLN A 92 -3.47 -6.96 -16.53
C GLN A 92 -2.33 -6.43 -15.66
N PHE A 93 -1.09 -6.56 -16.13
CA PHE A 93 0.09 -6.01 -15.46
C PHE A 93 -0.05 -4.50 -15.23
N ALA A 94 -0.43 -3.74 -16.25
CA ALA A 94 -0.54 -2.29 -16.14
C ALA A 94 -1.66 -1.85 -15.20
N MET A 95 -2.78 -2.56 -15.14
CA MET A 95 -3.85 -2.25 -14.19
C MET A 95 -3.43 -2.54 -12.74
N TYR A 96 -2.82 -3.69 -12.46
CA TYR A 96 -2.31 -4.00 -11.10
C TYR A 96 -1.22 -3.03 -10.66
N CYS A 97 -0.21 -2.81 -11.51
CA CYS A 97 0.86 -1.87 -11.23
C CYS A 97 0.39 -0.42 -11.28
N GLY A 98 -0.69 -0.08 -11.97
CA GLY A 98 -1.28 1.25 -11.98
C GLY A 98 -1.92 1.62 -10.64
N SER A 99 -2.56 0.66 -9.99
CA SER A 99 -3.50 0.93 -8.88
C SER A 99 -3.03 0.48 -7.49
N GLY A 100 -1.97 -0.34 -7.39
CA GLY A 100 -1.45 -0.81 -6.10
C GLY A 100 -0.43 0.14 -5.48
N PHE A 101 -0.80 0.88 -4.43
CA PHE A 101 0.08 1.90 -3.83
C PHE A 101 1.04 1.38 -2.76
N ASN A 102 0.71 0.25 -2.11
CA ASN A 102 1.50 -0.33 -1.01
C ASN A 102 1.84 0.71 0.09
N ILE A 103 0.82 1.46 0.52
CA ILE A 103 0.98 2.67 1.33
C ILE A 103 1.54 2.32 2.71
N GLY A 104 0.95 1.34 3.39
CA GLY A 104 1.40 0.89 4.70
C GLY A 104 2.87 0.44 4.78
N ASN A 105 3.39 -0.24 3.75
CA ASN A 105 4.77 -0.73 3.77
C ASN A 105 5.79 0.27 3.22
N PHE A 106 5.35 1.19 2.35
CA PHE A 106 6.27 2.08 1.65
C PHE A 106 5.97 3.55 1.93
N ALA A 107 4.80 4.04 1.56
CA ALA A 107 4.50 5.46 1.65
C ALA A 107 4.45 5.97 3.09
N ILE A 108 3.88 5.20 4.04
CA ILE A 108 3.83 5.57 5.46
C ILE A 108 5.23 5.71 6.06
N PRO A 109 6.14 4.72 5.97
CA PRO A 109 7.50 4.90 6.49
C PRO A 109 8.24 6.14 5.97
N PHE A 110 8.09 6.44 4.67
CA PHE A 110 8.63 7.68 4.11
C PHE A 110 7.92 8.91 4.66
N ALA A 111 6.59 8.96 4.60
CA ALA A 111 5.78 10.08 5.09
C ALA A 111 6.01 10.36 6.57
N GLN A 112 6.24 9.33 7.38
CA GLN A 112 6.55 9.46 8.81
C GLN A 112 7.80 10.31 9.03
N SER A 113 8.75 10.29 8.10
CA SER A 113 9.99 11.06 8.19
C SER A 113 9.80 12.55 7.88
N PHE A 114 8.75 12.92 7.16
CA PHE A 114 8.47 14.31 6.75
C PHE A 114 7.29 14.93 7.51
N TYR A 115 6.24 14.15 7.73
CA TYR A 115 4.96 14.61 8.25
C TYR A 115 4.28 13.52 9.13
N PRO A 116 4.82 13.23 10.33
CA PRO A 116 4.25 12.24 11.24
C PRO A 116 2.78 12.50 11.61
N LEU A 117 2.39 13.77 11.72
CA LEU A 117 1.02 14.16 12.07
C LEU A 117 -0.02 13.75 11.01
N GLY A 118 0.39 13.54 9.77
CA GLY A 118 -0.50 13.10 8.69
C GLY A 118 -0.75 11.60 8.64
N ILE A 119 -0.03 10.80 9.44
CA ILE A 119 -0.03 9.34 9.35
C ILE A 119 -1.40 8.71 9.62
N PRO A 120 -2.21 9.18 10.59
CA PRO A 120 -3.56 8.66 10.75
C PRO A 120 -4.45 8.88 9.52
N LEU A 121 -4.37 10.05 8.87
CA LEU A 121 -5.13 10.35 7.66
C LEU A 121 -4.67 9.52 6.46
N ILE A 122 -3.35 9.34 6.30
CA ILE A 122 -2.77 8.46 5.27
C ILE A 122 -3.20 7.01 5.51
N SER A 123 -3.30 6.58 6.77
CA SER A 123 -3.77 5.25 7.17
C SER A 123 -5.25 5.04 6.83
N LEU A 124 -6.11 6.05 6.99
CA LEU A 124 -7.51 5.99 6.53
C LEU A 124 -7.62 5.87 5.02
N PHE A 125 -6.79 6.60 4.27
CA PHE A 125 -6.71 6.42 2.82
C PHE A 125 -6.23 5.00 2.46
N ASP A 126 -5.22 4.47 3.15
CA ASP A 126 -4.72 3.10 2.93
C ASP A 126 -5.75 2.03 3.28
N MET A 127 -6.63 2.27 4.25
CA MET A 127 -7.77 1.40 4.51
C MET A 127 -8.66 1.25 3.26
N GLY A 128 -8.97 2.36 2.58
CA GLY A 128 -9.72 2.32 1.32
C GLY A 128 -8.95 1.62 0.18
N ASN A 129 -7.62 1.84 0.09
CA ASN A 129 -6.80 1.09 -0.88
C ASN A 129 -6.71 -0.41 -0.56
N SER A 130 -6.72 -0.78 0.72
CA SER A 130 -6.72 -2.17 1.17
C SER A 130 -7.98 -2.92 0.76
N ILE A 131 -9.14 -2.24 0.65
CA ILE A 131 -10.36 -2.83 0.08
C ILE A 131 -10.12 -3.28 -1.37
N MET A 132 -9.44 -2.42 -2.14
CA MET A 132 -9.13 -2.72 -3.52
C MET A 132 -8.07 -3.84 -3.63
N LEU A 133 -7.02 -3.79 -2.81
CA LEU A 133 -5.95 -4.81 -2.82
C LEU A 133 -6.40 -6.19 -2.34
N ALA A 134 -7.31 -6.26 -1.36
CA ALA A 134 -7.80 -7.53 -0.82
C ALA A 134 -8.79 -8.26 -1.74
N GLY A 135 -9.25 -7.63 -2.83
CA GLY A 135 -10.04 -8.32 -3.85
C GLY A 135 -10.69 -7.41 -4.89
N GLY A 136 -10.96 -6.14 -4.57
CA GLY A 136 -11.65 -5.22 -5.48
C GLY A 136 -10.94 -5.02 -6.82
N THR A 137 -9.61 -4.83 -6.80
CA THR A 137 -8.78 -4.68 -8.00
C THR A 137 -8.82 -5.93 -8.86
N THR A 138 -8.66 -7.13 -8.27
CA THR A 138 -8.69 -8.40 -9.01
C THR A 138 -10.02 -8.60 -9.70
N VAL A 139 -11.13 -8.43 -8.98
CA VAL A 139 -12.48 -8.59 -9.54
C VAL A 139 -12.74 -7.59 -10.67
N LEU A 140 -12.37 -6.33 -10.49
CA LEU A 140 -12.58 -5.30 -11.50
C LEU A 140 -11.75 -5.56 -12.77
N ILE A 141 -10.48 -5.95 -12.61
CA ILE A 141 -9.60 -6.30 -13.74
C ILE A 141 -10.15 -7.52 -14.50
N GLU A 142 -10.55 -8.58 -13.79
CA GLU A 142 -11.10 -9.77 -14.42
C GLU A 142 -12.39 -9.48 -15.19
N TYR A 143 -13.23 -8.58 -14.67
CA TYR A 143 -14.45 -8.15 -15.33
C TYR A 143 -14.16 -7.32 -16.60
N ILE A 144 -13.26 -6.33 -16.51
CA ILE A 144 -12.84 -5.49 -17.66
C ILE A 144 -12.24 -6.35 -18.77
N LEU A 145 -11.41 -7.35 -18.42
CA LEU A 145 -10.79 -8.27 -19.37
C LEU A 145 -11.71 -9.42 -19.80
N LYS A 146 -12.97 -9.42 -19.39
CA LYS A 146 -13.97 -10.47 -19.70
C LYS A 146 -13.53 -11.88 -19.30
N LYS A 147 -12.64 -12.00 -18.29
CA LYS A 147 -12.19 -13.28 -17.71
C LYS A 147 -13.16 -13.81 -16.65
N ARG A 148 -14.01 -12.93 -16.11
CA ARG A 148 -15.04 -13.24 -15.12
C ARG A 148 -16.38 -12.67 -15.60
N THR A 149 -17.43 -13.48 -15.54
CA THR A 149 -18.79 -13.09 -15.95
C THR A 149 -19.74 -12.88 -14.77
N THR A 150 -19.39 -13.38 -13.58
CA THR A 150 -20.25 -13.31 -12.39
C THR A 150 -19.64 -12.46 -11.28
N PHE A 151 -20.46 -11.57 -10.74
CA PHE A 151 -20.13 -10.76 -9.56
C PHE A 151 -20.64 -11.47 -8.31
N GLU A 152 -19.73 -11.87 -7.43
CA GLU A 152 -20.05 -12.66 -6.22
C GLU A 152 -19.72 -11.84 -4.96
N PRO A 153 -20.59 -10.90 -4.56
CA PRO A 153 -20.29 -9.93 -3.50
C PRO A 153 -19.96 -10.58 -2.16
N GLY A 154 -20.62 -11.70 -1.83
CA GLY A 154 -20.33 -12.45 -0.60
C GLY A 154 -18.89 -12.99 -0.54
N LYS A 155 -18.34 -13.48 -1.66
CA LYS A 155 -16.95 -13.94 -1.72
C LYS A 155 -15.96 -12.78 -1.63
N ILE A 156 -16.30 -11.62 -2.20
CA ILE A 156 -15.48 -10.41 -2.10
C ILE A 156 -15.41 -9.96 -0.64
N LEU A 157 -16.55 -9.88 0.06
CA LEU A 157 -16.60 -9.53 1.46
C LEU A 157 -15.83 -10.52 2.34
N LEU A 158 -15.96 -11.82 2.06
CA LEU A 158 -15.20 -12.84 2.77
C LEU A 158 -13.69 -12.71 2.54
N ASN A 159 -13.26 -12.43 1.31
CA ASN A 159 -11.84 -12.20 1.00
C ASN A 159 -11.29 -10.95 1.68
N LEU A 160 -12.10 -9.89 1.77
CA LEU A 160 -11.77 -8.69 2.54
C LEU A 160 -11.51 -9.02 4.00
N LEU A 161 -12.45 -9.69 4.67
CA LEU A 161 -12.33 -10.06 6.08
C LEU A 161 -11.24 -11.11 6.37
N ARG A 162 -10.84 -11.88 5.36
CA ARG A 162 -9.70 -12.79 5.45
C ARG A 162 -8.35 -12.09 5.32
N SER A 163 -8.31 -10.85 4.84
CA SER A 163 -7.07 -10.06 4.77
C SER A 163 -6.74 -9.50 6.16
N PRO A 164 -5.62 -9.89 6.80
CA PRO A 164 -5.29 -9.42 8.14
C PRO A 164 -5.15 -7.89 8.20
N THR A 165 -4.52 -7.30 7.19
CA THR A 165 -4.35 -5.85 7.06
C THR A 165 -5.69 -5.12 7.06
N PHE A 166 -6.63 -5.56 6.20
CA PHE A 166 -7.94 -4.92 6.11
C PHE A 166 -8.75 -5.12 7.40
N THR A 167 -8.72 -6.32 7.97
CA THR A 167 -9.43 -6.61 9.22
C THR A 167 -8.92 -5.77 10.37
N VAL A 168 -7.61 -5.56 10.50
CA VAL A 168 -7.06 -4.68 11.53
C VAL A 168 -7.42 -3.21 11.28
N TYR A 169 -7.43 -2.74 10.04
CA TYR A 169 -7.97 -1.40 9.74
C TYR A 169 -9.42 -1.24 10.19
N LEU A 170 -10.27 -2.22 9.86
CA LEU A 170 -11.69 -2.21 10.23
C LEU A 170 -11.87 -2.25 11.76
N VAL A 171 -11.16 -3.13 12.46
CA VAL A 171 -11.20 -3.23 13.91
C VAL A 171 -10.73 -1.93 14.56
N MET A 172 -9.60 -1.38 14.13
CA MET A 172 -9.10 -0.10 14.65
C MET A 172 -10.09 1.03 14.41
N LEU A 173 -10.72 1.09 13.23
CA LEU A 173 -11.74 2.09 12.95
C LEU A 173 -12.92 1.98 13.92
N ILE A 174 -13.43 0.77 14.17
CA ILE A 174 -14.53 0.52 15.11
C ILE A 174 -14.11 0.92 16.53
N VAL A 175 -12.97 0.44 17.00
CA VAL A 175 -12.43 0.73 18.35
C VAL A 175 -12.30 2.24 18.56
N ARG A 176 -11.76 2.96 17.57
CA ARG A 176 -11.59 4.41 17.66
C ARG A 176 -12.90 5.18 17.47
N SER A 177 -13.92 4.61 16.82
CA SER A 177 -15.23 5.27 16.63
C SER A 177 -16.11 5.25 17.88
N ILE A 178 -15.87 4.31 18.79
CA ILE A 178 -16.52 4.25 20.11
C ILE A 178 -15.66 4.91 21.20
N ASP A 179 -14.66 5.70 20.80
CA ASP A 179 -13.66 6.36 21.66
C ASP A 179 -12.94 5.43 22.65
N TRP A 180 -12.87 4.13 22.33
CA TRP A 180 -12.18 3.17 23.17
C TRP A 180 -10.66 3.37 23.04
N GLN A 181 -10.00 3.58 24.18
CA GLN A 181 -8.55 3.66 24.26
C GLN A 181 -7.93 2.28 24.45
N LEU A 182 -6.97 1.93 23.60
CA LEU A 182 -6.24 0.67 23.75
C LEU A 182 -5.37 0.72 25.03
N PRO A 183 -5.35 -0.34 25.85
CA PRO A 183 -4.50 -0.39 27.04
C PRO A 183 -3.03 -0.17 26.68
N THR A 184 -2.33 0.65 27.45
CA THR A 184 -0.89 0.93 27.24
C THR A 184 -0.04 -0.33 27.25
N ALA A 185 -0.38 -1.31 28.08
CA ALA A 185 0.27 -2.62 28.11
C ALA A 185 0.16 -3.37 26.77
N PHE A 186 -1.01 -3.33 26.13
CA PHE A 186 -1.21 -3.94 24.81
C PHE A 186 -0.38 -3.23 23.74
N LEU A 187 -0.39 -1.89 23.75
CA LEU A 187 0.43 -1.11 22.82
C LEU A 187 1.93 -1.39 23.02
N GLY A 188 2.40 -1.55 24.26
CA GLY A 188 3.79 -1.92 24.56
C GLY A 188 4.20 -3.28 23.97
N LEU A 189 3.28 -4.25 23.91
CA LEU A 189 3.53 -5.55 23.27
C LEU A 189 3.55 -5.46 21.74
N VAL A 190 2.67 -4.65 21.15
CA VAL A 190 2.55 -4.49 19.69
C VAL A 190 3.66 -3.59 19.12
N GLN A 191 4.16 -2.64 19.91
CA GLN A 191 5.13 -1.63 19.50
C GLN A 191 6.38 -2.20 18.81
N PRO A 192 7.14 -3.15 19.38
CA PRO A 192 8.33 -3.68 18.72
C PRO A 192 8.02 -4.34 17.36
N ILE A 193 6.86 -4.99 17.25
CA ILE A 193 6.40 -5.65 16.02
C ILE A 193 6.08 -4.61 14.95
N GLY A 194 5.36 -3.55 15.31
CA GLY A 194 5.01 -2.48 14.37
C GLY A 194 6.23 -1.65 13.94
N LEU A 195 7.18 -1.37 14.84
CA LEU A 195 8.41 -0.66 14.50
C LEU A 195 9.31 -1.44 13.54
N ALA A 196 9.31 -2.77 13.62
CA ALA A 196 10.04 -3.62 12.67
C ALA A 196 9.51 -3.52 11.23
N ASN A 197 8.24 -3.12 11.04
CA ASN A 197 7.59 -3.07 9.73
C ASN A 197 8.37 -2.25 8.69
N THR A 198 8.85 -1.08 9.09
CA THR A 198 9.61 -0.17 8.22
C THR A 198 10.87 -0.84 7.69
N PHE A 199 11.68 -1.42 8.60
CA PHE A 199 12.90 -2.10 8.21
C PHE A 199 12.63 -3.27 7.28
N LEU A 200 11.72 -4.18 7.67
CA LEU A 200 11.42 -5.37 6.87
C LEU A 200 10.86 -4.99 5.50
N SER A 201 10.01 -3.97 5.41
CA SER A 201 9.44 -3.51 4.15
C SER A 201 10.49 -2.94 3.20
N MET A 202 11.37 -2.06 3.68
CA MET A 202 12.44 -1.47 2.86
C MET A 202 13.46 -2.53 2.45
N PHE A 203 13.82 -3.42 3.37
CA PHE A 203 14.72 -4.52 3.10
C PHE A 203 14.15 -5.51 2.05
N MET A 204 12.86 -5.86 2.17
CA MET A 204 12.14 -6.69 1.19
C MET A 204 12.17 -6.08 -0.21
N ILE A 205 11.96 -4.75 -0.33
CA ILE A 205 12.05 -4.04 -1.61
C ILE A 205 13.46 -4.21 -2.20
N GLY A 206 14.51 -4.11 -1.37
CA GLY A 206 15.89 -4.37 -1.76
C GLY A 206 16.09 -5.78 -2.33
N LEU A 207 15.51 -6.81 -1.70
CA LEU A 207 15.55 -8.19 -2.21
C LEU A 207 14.83 -8.33 -3.55
N PHE A 208 13.72 -7.63 -3.77
CA PHE A 208 12.99 -7.65 -5.04
C PHE A 208 13.63 -6.81 -6.15
N LEU A 209 14.52 -5.87 -5.82
CA LEU A 209 15.12 -4.93 -6.75
C LEU A 209 16.02 -5.64 -7.79
N ASP A 210 15.57 -5.72 -9.04
CA ASP A 210 16.37 -6.21 -10.17
C ASP A 210 16.48 -5.14 -11.24
N PHE A 211 17.71 -4.71 -11.57
CA PHE A 211 17.95 -3.66 -12.58
C PHE A 211 17.82 -4.12 -14.04
N ARG A 212 17.37 -5.35 -14.30
CA ARG A 212 17.18 -5.88 -15.65
C ARG A 212 15.74 -5.67 -16.09
N LEU A 213 15.45 -4.49 -16.66
CA LEU A 213 14.15 -4.22 -17.29
C LEU A 213 14.19 -4.57 -18.78
N PRO A 214 13.29 -5.44 -19.28
CA PRO A 214 13.15 -5.68 -20.71
C PRO A 214 12.77 -4.38 -21.42
N LYS A 215 13.50 -4.00 -22.47
CA LYS A 215 13.28 -2.73 -23.21
C LYS A 215 11.85 -2.58 -23.75
N HIS A 216 11.19 -3.70 -24.06
CA HIS A 216 9.81 -3.73 -24.55
C HIS A 216 8.78 -3.27 -23.49
N THR A 217 9.07 -3.41 -22.19
CA THR A 217 8.13 -3.09 -21.10
C THR A 217 8.38 -1.71 -20.49
N THR A 218 9.53 -1.08 -20.79
CA THR A 218 9.94 0.21 -20.21
C THR A 218 8.92 1.32 -20.46
N LYS A 219 8.35 1.42 -21.66
CA LYS A 219 7.32 2.42 -21.99
C LYS A 219 6.09 2.28 -21.09
N THR A 220 5.62 1.05 -20.87
CA THR A 220 4.49 0.76 -19.99
C THR A 220 4.81 1.12 -18.53
N VAL A 221 6.02 0.82 -18.06
CA VAL A 221 6.46 1.20 -16.70
C VAL A 221 6.48 2.72 -16.52
N ILE A 222 7.04 3.48 -17.47
CA ILE A 222 7.05 4.94 -17.43
C ILE A 222 5.63 5.50 -17.39
N ASN A 223 4.75 5.00 -18.26
CA ASN A 223 3.34 5.37 -18.31
C ASN A 223 2.63 5.15 -16.97
N ILE A 224 2.88 4.01 -16.31
CA ILE A 224 2.35 3.70 -14.97
C ILE A 224 2.87 4.66 -13.92
N LEU A 225 4.17 5.00 -13.94
CA LEU A 225 4.74 5.96 -13.00
C LEU A 225 4.14 7.36 -13.18
N VAL A 226 3.99 7.82 -14.42
CA VAL A 226 3.33 9.09 -14.73
C VAL A 226 1.88 9.08 -14.24
N LEU A 227 1.12 8.02 -14.52
CA LEU A 227 -0.26 7.88 -14.04
C LEU A 227 -0.35 8.02 -12.52
N ARG A 228 0.53 7.34 -11.77
CA ARG A 228 0.57 7.43 -10.31
C ARG A 228 0.83 8.85 -9.84
N LEU A 229 1.87 9.51 -10.37
CA LEU A 229 2.27 10.85 -9.97
C LEU A 229 1.19 11.89 -10.33
N SER A 230 0.65 11.86 -11.55
CA SER A 230 -0.39 12.78 -12.00
C SER A 230 -1.67 12.67 -11.19
N CYS A 231 -2.08 11.45 -10.81
CA CYS A 231 -3.28 11.25 -10.00
C CYS A 231 -3.12 11.85 -8.60
N PHE A 232 -1.95 11.67 -7.97
CA PHE A 232 -1.64 12.31 -6.68
C PHE A 232 -1.58 13.84 -6.78
N SER A 233 -0.91 14.38 -7.79
CA SER A 233 -0.84 15.83 -8.00
C SER A 233 -2.23 16.44 -8.25
N CYS A 234 -3.08 15.77 -9.02
CA CYS A 234 -4.46 16.20 -9.26
C CYS A 234 -5.29 16.20 -7.97
N PHE A 235 -5.16 15.14 -7.15
CA PHE A 235 -5.87 15.04 -5.87
C PHE A 235 -5.48 16.18 -4.92
N ILE A 236 -4.18 16.45 -4.77
CA ILE A 236 -3.67 17.57 -3.96
C ILE A 236 -4.24 18.89 -4.50
N TYR A 237 -4.13 19.14 -5.80
CA TYR A 237 -4.62 20.37 -6.42
C TYR A 237 -6.11 20.60 -6.17
N CYS A 238 -6.96 19.58 -6.34
CA CYS A 238 -8.39 19.68 -6.09
C CYS A 238 -8.73 19.94 -4.60
N ARG A 239 -7.93 19.42 -3.67
CA ARG A 239 -8.20 19.57 -2.22
C ARG A 239 -7.81 20.93 -1.66
N TYR A 240 -6.77 21.57 -2.20
CA TYR A 240 -6.27 22.89 -1.77
C TYR A 240 -6.91 24.07 -2.53
N ARG A 241 -7.79 23.80 -3.51
CA ARG A 241 -8.53 24.83 -4.26
C ARG A 241 -9.97 25.04 -3.74
N LEU A 242 -10.37 24.34 -2.68
CA LEU A 242 -11.65 24.44 -1.96
C LEU A 242 -11.38 24.83 -0.52
#